data_AF-A0A659V2N8-F1
#
_entry.id   AF-A0A659V2N8-F1
#
_cell.length_a   1.000
_cell.length_b   1.000
_cell.length_c   1.000
_cell.angle_alpha   90.00
_cell.angle_beta   90.00
_cell.angle_gamma   90.00
#
_symmetry.space_group_name_H-M   'P 1'
#
loop_
_entity.id
_entity.type
_entity.pdbx_description
1 polymer ?
#
loop_
_entity_poly.entity_id
_entity_poly.type
_entity_poly.pdbx_seq_one_letter_code
_entity_poly.pdbx_strand_id
1 'polypeptide(L)'
;MSAADMSTGFYGKMPATGDFVTRRLPGDFVRVWDRWLAQQIVPLFGHDAWQTDTALRFLAGPASFGASAGVIVQSADKVGRQFPLSVVARLAEAPLRLAYSDAWFDRIEEAAFAAQRGELTPDELDAALGALPAPAVDEDGDVIDDLVMWTARTDIFDVDPQAPQKTVERIFAASWETS
;
A
#
# COMPACT_ATOMS: atom_id res chain seq x y z
N MET A 1 4.55 22.27 3.97
CA MET A 1 3.11 22.05 4.20
C MET A 1 3.11 20.88 5.14
N SER A 2 2.76 21.08 6.41
CA SER A 2 2.80 20.03 7.44
C SER A 2 2.16 18.73 6.93
N ALA A 3 2.56 17.58 7.52
CA ALA A 3 1.86 16.28 7.40
C ALA A 3 0.32 16.35 7.53
N ALA A 4 -0.22 17.49 7.99
CA ALA A 4 -1.63 17.88 7.99
C ALA A 4 -2.38 17.85 6.63
N ASP A 5 -1.71 17.87 5.47
CA ASP A 5 -2.40 17.83 4.15
C ASP A 5 -2.39 16.43 3.49
N MET A 6 -2.02 15.38 4.24
CA MET A 6 -2.00 14.01 3.75
C MET A 6 -3.42 13.47 3.53
N SER A 7 -3.78 13.20 2.27
CA SER A 7 -5.03 12.54 1.91
C SER A 7 -4.80 11.04 1.72
N THR A 8 -5.35 10.22 2.63
CA THR A 8 -5.35 8.75 2.50
C THR A 8 -6.62 8.28 1.80
N GLY A 9 -6.43 7.58 0.69
CA GLY A 9 -7.48 6.93 -0.08
C GLY A 9 -7.16 5.46 -0.31
N PHE A 10 -7.98 4.78 -1.10
CA PHE A 10 -7.76 3.39 -1.45
C PHE A 10 -8.25 3.07 -2.85
N TYR A 11 -7.65 2.05 -3.44
CA TYR A 11 -7.99 1.50 -4.74
C TYR A 11 -7.80 -0.01 -4.75
N GLY A 12 -8.72 -0.73 -5.41
CA GLY A 12 -8.58 -2.16 -5.65
C GLY A 12 -9.88 -2.92 -5.53
N LYS A 13 -9.82 -4.17 -5.07
CA LYS A 13 -11.00 -5.00 -4.82
C LYS A 13 -11.19 -5.32 -3.36
N MET A 14 -12.45 -5.47 -2.97
CA MET A 14 -12.87 -5.85 -1.63
C MET A 14 -14.00 -6.89 -1.73
N PRO A 15 -14.08 -7.88 -0.83
CA PRO A 15 -15.17 -8.86 -0.84
C PRO A 15 -16.56 -8.24 -0.68
N ALA A 16 -16.64 -7.05 -0.07
CA ALA A 16 -17.89 -6.30 0.08
C ALA A 16 -18.48 -5.80 -1.26
N THR A 17 -17.70 -5.72 -2.34
CA THR A 17 -18.12 -5.19 -3.64
C THR A 17 -17.96 -6.19 -4.77
N GLY A 18 -18.79 -6.05 -5.82
CA GLY A 18 -18.69 -6.87 -7.03
C GLY A 18 -17.76 -6.31 -8.11
N ASP A 19 -17.15 -5.15 -7.88
CA ASP A 19 -16.27 -4.47 -8.82
C ASP A 19 -15.19 -3.67 -8.06
N PHE A 20 -14.28 -3.04 -8.79
CA PHE A 20 -13.26 -2.15 -8.27
C PHE A 20 -13.86 -0.99 -7.47
N VAL A 21 -13.15 -0.61 -6.42
CA VAL A 21 -13.49 0.53 -5.56
C VAL A 21 -12.37 1.55 -5.59
N THR A 22 -12.75 2.82 -5.52
CA THR A 22 -11.82 3.95 -5.36
C THR A 22 -12.44 5.01 -4.46
N ARG A 23 -11.62 5.57 -3.57
CA ARG A 23 -11.94 6.72 -2.73
C ARG A 23 -10.71 7.60 -2.54
N ARG A 24 -10.90 8.92 -2.58
CA ARG A 24 -9.89 9.95 -2.25
C ARG A 24 -8.56 9.84 -3.01
N LEU A 25 -8.56 9.19 -4.18
CA LEU A 25 -7.41 9.10 -5.07
C LEU A 25 -7.72 9.78 -6.41
N PRO A 26 -6.82 10.64 -6.92
CA PRO A 26 -6.93 11.23 -8.25
C PRO A 26 -6.99 10.16 -9.36
N GLY A 27 -7.83 10.38 -10.37
CA GLY A 27 -8.04 9.39 -11.44
C GLY A 27 -6.83 9.16 -12.36
N ASP A 28 -5.93 10.14 -12.47
CA ASP A 28 -4.65 10.02 -13.17
C ASP A 28 -3.67 9.11 -12.42
N PHE A 29 -3.56 9.26 -11.10
CA PHE A 29 -2.81 8.34 -10.24
C PHE A 29 -3.35 6.91 -10.36
N VAL A 30 -4.67 6.73 -10.17
CA VAL A 30 -5.32 5.42 -10.21
C VAL A 30 -5.05 4.68 -11.52
N ARG A 31 -5.00 5.39 -12.66
CA ARG A 31 -4.76 4.79 -13.97
C ARG A 31 -3.35 4.16 -14.09
N VAL A 32 -2.34 4.84 -13.56
CA VAL A 32 -0.95 4.36 -13.59
C VAL A 32 -0.78 3.25 -12.55
N TRP A 33 -1.35 3.44 -11.37
CA TRP A 33 -1.31 2.49 -10.27
C TRP A 33 -2.01 1.17 -10.58
N ASP A 34 -3.22 1.20 -11.14
CA ASP A 34 -3.97 0.01 -11.59
C ASP A 34 -3.14 -0.85 -12.56
N ARG A 35 -2.60 -0.20 -13.59
CA ARG A 35 -1.78 -0.89 -14.59
C ARG A 35 -0.57 -1.54 -13.95
N TRP A 36 0.12 -0.83 -13.05
CA TRP A 36 1.29 -1.37 -12.37
C TRP A 36 0.92 -2.54 -11.46
N LEU A 37 -0.13 -2.43 -10.65
CA LEU A 37 -0.63 -3.52 -9.82
C LEU A 37 -0.97 -4.76 -10.66
N ALA A 38 -1.70 -4.57 -11.76
CA ALA A 38 -2.09 -5.65 -12.66
C ALA A 38 -0.91 -6.37 -13.31
N GLN A 39 0.15 -5.62 -13.68
CA GLN A 39 1.31 -6.16 -14.38
C GLN A 39 2.38 -6.73 -13.45
N GLN A 40 2.55 -6.14 -12.27
CA GLN A 40 3.71 -6.38 -11.42
C GLN A 40 3.37 -7.08 -10.12
N ILE A 41 2.18 -6.81 -9.55
CA ILE A 41 1.79 -7.34 -8.23
C ILE A 41 0.82 -8.53 -8.35
N VAL A 42 -0.19 -8.46 -9.23
CA VAL A 42 -1.12 -9.59 -9.44
C VAL A 42 -0.40 -10.89 -9.79
N PRO A 43 0.67 -10.92 -10.61
CA PRO A 43 1.40 -12.16 -10.88
C PRO A 43 2.06 -12.81 -9.65
N LEU A 44 2.23 -12.07 -8.55
CA LEU A 44 2.79 -12.57 -7.29
C LEU A 44 1.72 -13.24 -6.42
N PHE A 45 0.44 -13.19 -6.81
CA PHE A 45 -0.63 -13.88 -6.10
C PHE A 45 -0.43 -15.38 -6.19
N GLY A 46 -0.52 -16.07 -5.05
CA GLY A 46 -0.26 -17.50 -4.97
C GLY A 46 1.23 -17.87 -4.88
N HIS A 47 2.14 -16.90 -4.79
CA HIS A 47 3.51 -17.16 -4.40
C HIS A 47 3.54 -17.55 -2.91
N ASP A 48 4.08 -18.72 -2.57
CA ASP A 48 4.00 -19.30 -1.21
C ASP A 48 4.52 -18.36 -0.11
N ALA A 49 5.56 -17.58 -0.40
CA ALA A 49 6.12 -16.61 0.53
C ALA A 49 5.19 -15.41 0.85
N TRP A 50 4.23 -15.06 -0.01
CA TRP A 50 3.31 -13.94 0.26
C TRP A 50 2.04 -14.43 0.95
N GLN A 51 2.07 -14.39 2.27
CA GLN A 51 0.92 -14.78 3.10
C GLN A 51 -0.22 -13.75 3.01
N THR A 52 -1.46 -14.22 3.15
CA THR A 52 -2.67 -13.37 3.02
C THR A 52 -2.79 -12.33 4.12
N ASP A 53 -2.10 -12.52 5.24
CA ASP A 53 -2.00 -11.61 6.39
C ASP A 53 -0.73 -10.75 6.37
N THR A 54 0.03 -10.76 5.27
CA THR A 54 1.24 -9.96 5.10
C THR A 54 0.98 -8.80 4.14
N ALA A 55 1.11 -7.58 4.66
CA ALA A 55 1.00 -6.37 3.88
C ALA A 55 2.37 -6.00 3.29
N LEU A 56 2.36 -5.54 2.04
CA LEU A 56 3.51 -4.93 1.40
C LEU A 56 3.42 -3.41 1.58
N ARG A 57 4.25 -2.87 2.47
CA ARG A 57 4.42 -1.41 2.72
C ARG A 57 5.24 -0.79 1.60
N PHE A 58 4.99 0.48 1.30
CA PHE A 58 5.79 1.23 0.32
C PHE A 58 5.89 2.72 0.64
N LEU A 59 6.96 3.34 0.14
CA LEU A 59 7.05 4.76 -0.17
C LEU A 59 7.42 4.91 -1.64
N ALA A 60 6.81 5.87 -2.32
CA ALA A 60 7.12 6.22 -3.70
C ALA A 60 7.35 7.72 -3.84
N GLY A 61 8.32 8.09 -4.66
CA GLY A 61 8.69 9.46 -4.98
C GLY A 61 8.22 9.91 -6.37
N PRO A 62 8.61 11.12 -6.78
CA PRO A 62 8.22 11.70 -8.06
C PRO A 62 8.73 10.95 -9.29
N ALA A 63 9.82 10.17 -9.19
CA ALA A 63 10.32 9.38 -10.32
C ALA A 63 9.46 8.16 -10.66
N SER A 64 8.61 7.68 -9.75
CA SER A 64 7.68 6.55 -10.00
C SER A 64 6.21 6.98 -10.02
N PHE A 65 5.56 7.08 -8.85
CA PHE A 65 4.10 7.29 -8.75
C PHE A 65 3.73 8.64 -8.15
N GLY A 66 4.70 9.53 -7.97
CA GLY A 66 4.56 10.74 -7.15
C GLY A 66 4.65 10.42 -5.67
N ALA A 67 5.01 11.44 -4.88
CA ALA A 67 5.14 11.37 -3.43
C ALA A 67 3.91 10.71 -2.79
N SER A 68 4.09 9.48 -2.31
CA SER A 68 3.05 8.68 -1.69
C SER A 68 3.60 7.60 -0.77
N ALA A 69 2.75 7.13 0.13
CA ALA A 69 3.04 6.05 1.06
C ALA A 69 1.81 5.16 1.21
N GLY A 70 2.00 3.89 1.56
CA GLY A 70 0.85 3.04 1.78
C GLY A 70 1.15 1.56 1.89
N VAL A 71 0.08 0.78 1.78
CA VAL A 71 0.15 -0.68 1.84
C VAL A 71 -0.63 -1.33 0.71
N ILE A 72 -0.18 -2.51 0.33
CA ILE A 72 -0.83 -3.40 -0.63
C ILE A 72 -1.07 -4.74 0.06
N VAL A 73 -2.31 -5.23 0.00
CA VAL A 73 -2.70 -6.54 0.53
C VAL A 73 -3.33 -7.40 -0.56
N GLN A 74 -3.18 -8.72 -0.46
CA GLN A 74 -3.88 -9.64 -1.34
C GLN A 74 -5.39 -9.58 -1.09
N SER A 75 -6.19 -9.38 -2.14
CA SER A 75 -7.64 -9.27 -2.01
C SER A 75 -8.37 -9.86 -3.23
N ALA A 76 -9.69 -9.92 -3.13
CA ALA A 76 -10.58 -10.31 -4.21
C ALA A 76 -11.92 -9.57 -4.08
N ASP A 77 -12.69 -9.53 -5.16
CA ASP A 77 -14.08 -9.05 -5.08
C ASP A 77 -15.03 -10.14 -4.56
N LYS A 78 -16.29 -9.78 -4.40
CA LYS A 78 -17.39 -10.65 -3.94
C LYS A 78 -17.51 -11.98 -4.68
N VAL A 79 -17.06 -12.04 -5.94
CA VAL A 79 -17.15 -13.25 -6.77
C VAL A 79 -15.81 -14.00 -6.89
N GLY A 80 -14.80 -13.56 -6.15
CA GLY A 80 -13.50 -14.23 -6.03
C GLY A 80 -12.47 -13.86 -7.10
N ARG A 81 -12.70 -12.83 -7.93
CA ARG A 81 -11.70 -12.40 -8.90
C ARG A 81 -10.60 -11.63 -8.18
N GLN A 82 -9.41 -12.21 -8.13
CA GLN A 82 -8.25 -11.66 -7.43
C GLN A 82 -7.79 -10.33 -8.03
N PHE A 83 -7.54 -9.37 -7.14
CA PHE A 83 -6.83 -8.12 -7.42
C PHE A 83 -6.48 -7.50 -6.05
N PRO A 84 -5.30 -6.90 -5.86
CA PRO A 84 -4.92 -6.33 -4.58
C PRO A 84 -5.88 -5.22 -4.12
N LEU A 85 -5.96 -5.03 -2.80
CA LEU A 85 -6.44 -3.79 -2.21
C LEU A 85 -5.22 -2.96 -1.81
N SER A 86 -5.22 -1.69 -2.19
CA SER A 86 -4.17 -0.75 -1.81
C SER A 86 -4.76 0.43 -1.05
N VAL A 87 -4.12 0.78 0.07
CA VAL A 87 -4.37 2.02 0.81
C VAL A 87 -3.19 2.94 0.52
N VAL A 88 -3.47 4.16 0.07
CA VAL A 88 -2.45 5.11 -0.41
C VAL A 88 -2.70 6.49 0.18
N ALA A 89 -1.70 7.00 0.88
CA ALA A 89 -1.58 8.39 1.26
C ALA A 89 -0.82 9.17 0.19
N ARG A 90 -1.42 10.27 -0.29
CA ARG A 90 -0.75 11.25 -1.15
C ARG A 90 -0.04 12.28 -0.29
N LEU A 91 1.20 12.59 -0.65
CA LEU A 91 2.10 13.44 0.11
C LEU A 91 2.59 14.59 -0.78
N ALA A 92 3.08 15.66 -0.15
CA ALA A 92 3.85 16.68 -0.86
C ALA A 92 5.24 16.14 -1.23
N GLU A 93 5.87 15.44 -0.28
CA GLU A 93 7.17 14.78 -0.41
C GLU A 93 7.12 13.42 0.31
N ALA A 94 7.99 12.48 -0.07
CA ALA A 94 8.05 11.14 0.53
C ALA A 94 9.31 11.00 1.40
N PRO A 95 9.33 11.55 2.63
CA PRO A 95 10.50 11.45 3.50
C PRO A 95 10.73 9.99 3.91
N LEU A 96 11.97 9.50 3.77
CA LEU A 96 12.36 8.14 4.17
C LEU A 96 12.01 7.84 5.64
N ARG A 97 12.04 8.86 6.50
CA ARG A 97 11.63 8.74 7.91
C ARG A 97 10.21 8.20 8.10
N LEU A 98 9.32 8.43 7.13
CA LEU A 98 7.96 7.91 7.17
C LEU A 98 7.95 6.37 7.21
N ALA A 99 8.94 5.70 6.61
CA ALA A 99 9.03 4.23 6.62
C ALA A 99 9.17 3.64 8.03
N TYR A 100 9.62 4.44 9.01
CA TYR A 100 9.74 4.06 10.42
C TYR A 100 8.52 4.45 11.26
N SER A 101 7.44 4.93 10.64
CA SER A 101 6.18 5.25 11.31
C SER A 101 5.31 4.00 11.45
N ASP A 102 5.81 2.97 12.13
CA ASP A 102 5.14 1.67 12.27
C ASP A 102 3.71 1.82 12.78
N ALA A 103 3.50 2.65 13.80
CA ALA A 103 2.17 2.87 14.36
C ALA A 103 1.15 3.44 13.35
N TRP A 104 1.59 4.12 12.30
CA TRP A 104 0.72 4.57 11.21
C TRP A 104 0.47 3.45 10.21
N PHE A 105 1.54 2.74 9.80
CA PHE A 105 1.42 1.57 8.92
C PHE A 105 0.52 0.48 9.53
N ASP A 106 0.71 0.13 10.79
CA ASP A 106 -0.08 -0.87 11.51
C ASP A 106 -1.59 -0.53 11.48
N ARG A 107 -1.94 0.76 11.61
CA ARG A 107 -3.34 1.20 11.58
C ARG A 107 -3.96 1.13 10.18
N ILE A 108 -3.22 1.48 9.13
CA ILE A 108 -3.72 1.34 7.76
C ILE A 108 -3.77 -0.13 7.34
N GLU A 109 -2.86 -0.97 7.83
CA GLU A 109 -2.88 -2.42 7.64
C GLU A 109 -4.09 -3.06 8.30
N GLU A 110 -4.37 -2.72 9.57
CA GLU A 110 -5.55 -3.21 10.28
C GLU A 110 -6.84 -2.93 9.49
N ALA A 111 -7.00 -1.70 9.01
CA ALA A 111 -8.14 -1.31 8.19
C ALA A 111 -8.17 -2.04 6.83
N ALA A 112 -7.02 -2.16 6.15
CA ALA A 112 -6.91 -2.86 4.87
C ALA A 112 -7.23 -4.36 5.01
N PHE A 113 -6.77 -5.01 6.08
CA PHE A 113 -7.06 -6.41 6.35
C PHE A 113 -8.51 -6.63 6.75
N ALA A 114 -9.12 -5.75 7.54
CA ALA A 114 -10.55 -5.83 7.84
C ALA A 114 -11.39 -5.73 6.55
N ALA A 115 -11.06 -4.77 5.68
CA ALA A 115 -11.66 -4.65 4.36
C ALA A 115 -11.44 -5.91 3.49
N GLN A 116 -10.23 -6.45 3.48
CA GLN A 116 -9.83 -7.66 2.75
C GLN A 116 -10.53 -8.93 3.25
N ARG A 117 -10.89 -9.01 4.53
CA ARG A 117 -11.72 -10.08 5.10
C ARG A 117 -13.23 -9.87 4.89
N GLY A 118 -13.62 -8.75 4.28
CA GLY A 118 -15.03 -8.38 4.07
C GLY A 118 -15.73 -7.87 5.33
N GLU A 119 -14.98 -7.46 6.35
CA GLU A 119 -15.50 -6.91 7.61
C GLU A 119 -15.88 -5.44 7.47
N LEU A 120 -15.40 -4.75 6.43
CA LEU A 120 -15.70 -3.36 6.14
C LEU A 120 -16.31 -3.19 4.74
N THR A 121 -17.34 -2.36 4.66
CA THR A 121 -17.81 -1.76 3.41
C THR A 121 -16.83 -0.68 2.92
N PRO A 122 -16.90 -0.25 1.65
CA PRO A 122 -16.06 0.86 1.16
C PRO A 122 -16.22 2.15 1.95
N ASP A 123 -17.44 2.47 2.40
CA ASP A 123 -17.69 3.72 3.14
C ASP A 123 -17.18 3.63 4.58
N GLU A 124 -17.22 2.45 5.21
CA GLU A 124 -16.62 2.22 6.53
C GLU A 124 -15.08 2.26 6.46
N LEU A 125 -14.47 1.71 5.41
CA LEU A 125 -13.03 1.84 5.18
C LEU A 125 -12.64 3.30 4.97
N ASP A 126 -13.41 4.06 4.18
CA ASP A 126 -13.18 5.50 3.97
C ASP A 126 -13.28 6.31 5.27
N ALA A 127 -14.25 5.98 6.13
CA ALA A 127 -14.41 6.59 7.44
C ALA A 127 -13.25 6.21 8.38
N ALA A 128 -12.87 4.94 8.43
CA ALA A 128 -11.76 4.45 9.27
C ALA A 128 -10.44 5.14 8.90
N LEU A 129 -10.10 5.18 7.61
CA LEU A 129 -8.89 5.84 7.12
C LEU A 129 -8.93 7.36 7.35
N GLY A 130 -10.10 7.99 7.21
CA GLY A 130 -10.27 9.42 7.49
C GLY A 130 -10.15 9.82 8.96
N ALA A 131 -10.30 8.87 9.89
CA ALA A 131 -10.14 9.11 11.32
C ALA A 131 -8.70 8.90 11.81
N LEU A 132 -7.80 8.37 10.97
CA LEU A 132 -6.42 8.12 11.36
C LEU A 132 -5.65 9.44 11.47
N PRO A 133 -4.85 9.62 12.55
CA PRO A 133 -3.95 10.76 12.62
C PRO A 133 -2.88 10.65 11.53
N ALA A 134 -2.49 11.80 10.98
CA ALA A 134 -1.31 11.87 10.13
C ALA A 134 -0.06 11.42 10.92
N PRO A 135 0.88 10.71 10.30
CA PRO A 135 2.12 10.31 10.94
C PRO A 135 2.92 11.57 11.30
N ALA A 136 3.44 11.60 12.53
CA ALA A 136 4.31 12.67 12.97
C ALA A 136 5.72 12.44 12.39
N VAL A 137 5.96 12.99 11.20
CA VAL A 137 7.27 12.96 10.55
C VAL A 137 7.75 14.38 10.38
N ASP A 138 8.93 14.68 10.92
CA ASP A 138 9.60 15.95 10.65
C ASP A 138 9.96 16.03 9.16
N GLU A 139 9.80 17.19 8.52
CA GLU A 139 10.13 17.41 7.10
C GLU A 139 11.65 17.29 6.80
N ASP A 140 12.50 17.18 7.84
CA ASP A 140 13.95 17.04 7.71
C ASP A 140 14.39 15.57 7.51
N GLY A 141 14.89 15.24 6.33
CA GLY A 141 15.53 13.96 6.04
C GLY A 141 15.68 13.64 4.55
N ASP A 142 16.25 12.48 4.25
CA ASP A 142 16.32 11.99 2.88
C ASP A 142 14.91 11.76 2.32
N VAL A 143 14.71 12.16 1.07
CA VAL A 143 13.45 11.98 0.35
C VAL A 143 13.59 10.82 -0.62
N ILE A 144 12.61 9.93 -0.64
CA ILE A 144 12.51 8.87 -1.62
C ILE A 144 12.16 9.49 -2.98
N ASP A 145 13.02 9.28 -3.97
CA ASP A 145 12.79 9.74 -5.35
C ASP A 145 12.06 8.68 -6.19
N ASP A 146 12.42 7.40 -6.02
CA ASP A 146 11.83 6.26 -6.73
C ASP A 146 10.90 5.43 -5.82
N LEU A 147 11.05 4.11 -5.75
CA LEU A 147 10.16 3.23 -4.98
C LEU A 147 10.97 2.39 -3.99
N VAL A 148 10.51 2.39 -2.73
CA VAL A 148 10.99 1.46 -1.70
C VAL A 148 9.82 0.65 -1.15
N MET A 149 10.07 -0.62 -0.85
CA MET A 149 9.04 -1.53 -0.32
C MET A 149 9.60 -2.43 0.78
N TRP A 150 8.73 -2.85 1.70
CA TRP A 150 9.06 -3.74 2.83
C TRP A 150 7.81 -4.38 3.42
N THR A 151 7.96 -5.31 4.37
CA THR A 151 6.87 -5.73 5.27
C THR A 151 7.17 -5.25 6.70
N ALA A 152 6.21 -5.41 7.61
CA ALA A 152 6.44 -5.15 9.04
C ALA A 152 7.62 -5.94 9.66
N ARG A 153 8.12 -6.97 8.97
CA ARG A 153 9.14 -7.90 9.49
C ARG A 153 10.47 -7.85 8.71
N THR A 154 10.61 -6.92 7.78
CA THR A 154 11.82 -6.82 6.94
C THR A 154 12.43 -5.43 6.95
N ASP A 155 13.70 -5.34 6.57
CA ASP A 155 14.32 -4.08 6.19
C ASP A 155 13.65 -3.45 4.96
N ILE A 156 14.01 -2.20 4.67
CA ILE A 156 13.56 -1.44 3.50
C ILE A 156 14.40 -1.84 2.28
N PHE A 157 13.74 -2.11 1.16
CA PHE A 157 14.40 -2.45 -0.10
C PHE A 157 14.12 -1.40 -1.17
N ASP A 158 15.15 -1.00 -1.92
CA ASP A 158 15.00 -0.29 -3.19
C ASP A 158 14.38 -1.21 -4.25
N VAL A 159 13.33 -0.73 -4.91
CA VAL A 159 12.56 -1.50 -5.88
C VAL A 159 12.48 -0.72 -7.19
N ASP A 160 12.95 -1.32 -8.29
CA ASP A 160 12.70 -0.79 -9.63
C ASP A 160 11.22 -0.98 -9.98
N PRO A 161 10.43 0.10 -10.19
CA PRO A 161 9.01 0.00 -10.50
C PRO A 161 8.74 -0.69 -11.85
N GLN A 162 9.71 -0.77 -12.76
CA GLN A 162 9.56 -1.43 -14.06
C GLN A 162 9.84 -2.94 -13.98
N ALA A 163 10.57 -3.41 -12.96
CA ALA A 163 10.91 -4.82 -12.77
C ALA A 163 10.98 -5.22 -11.27
N PRO A 164 9.90 -5.03 -10.49
CA PRO A 164 9.93 -5.18 -9.04
C PRO A 164 9.95 -6.64 -8.56
N GLN A 165 9.55 -7.60 -9.39
CA GLN A 165 9.18 -8.97 -8.97
C GLN A 165 10.27 -9.62 -8.12
N LYS A 166 11.51 -9.65 -8.61
CA LYS A 166 12.61 -10.32 -7.93
C LYS A 166 12.88 -9.73 -6.54
N THR A 167 12.75 -8.41 -6.39
CA THR A 167 12.96 -7.76 -5.09
C THR A 167 11.76 -7.99 -4.18
N VAL A 168 10.54 -7.93 -4.69
CA VAL A 168 9.33 -8.17 -3.90
C VAL A 168 9.24 -9.63 -3.44
N GLU A 169 9.62 -10.59 -4.27
CA GLU A 169 9.73 -12.00 -3.86
C GLU A 169 10.75 -12.19 -2.72
N ARG A 170 11.88 -11.47 -2.76
CA ARG A 170 12.86 -11.48 -1.67
C ARG A 170 12.31 -10.87 -0.38
N ILE A 171 11.54 -9.79 -0.47
CA ILE A 171 10.85 -9.18 0.67
C ILE A 171 9.94 -10.24 1.33
N PHE A 172 9.11 -10.91 0.54
CA PHE A 172 8.21 -11.93 1.06
C PHE A 172 8.96 -13.14 1.65
N ALA A 173 10.02 -13.62 1.00
CA ALA A 173 10.84 -14.71 1.53
C ALA A 173 11.48 -14.34 2.88
N ALA A 174 12.06 -13.14 3.00
CA ALA A 174 12.66 -12.66 4.26
C ALA A 174 11.61 -12.49 5.37
N SER A 175 10.40 -12.04 5.02
CA SER A 175 9.28 -11.93 5.97
C SER A 175 8.78 -13.30 6.45
N TRP A 176 8.84 -14.34 5.60
CA TRP A 176 8.43 -15.70 5.95
C TRP A 176 9.43 -16.37 6.90
N GLU A 177 10.73 -16.20 6.68
CA GLU A 177 11.79 -16.78 7.53
C GLU A 177 11.77 -16.25 8.98
N THR A 178 11.15 -15.10 9.20
CA THR A 178 11.03 -14.45 10.52
C THR A 178 9.68 -14.72 11.21
N SER A 179 8.82 -15.57 10.63
CA SER A 179 7.46 -15.89 11.11
C SER A 179 7.38 -17.16 11.97
#